data_AF-A0A3M1QU35-F1
#
_entry.id   AF-A0A3M1QU35-F1
#
_cell.length_a   1.000
_cell.length_b   1.000
_cell.length_c   1.000
_cell.angle_alpha   90.00
_cell.angle_beta   90.00
_cell.angle_gamma   90.00
#
_symmetry.space_group_name_H-M   'P 1'
#
loop_
_entity.id
_entity.type
_entity.pdbx_description
1 polymer ?
#
loop_
_entity_poly.entity_id
_entity_poly.type
_entity_poly.pdbx_seq_one_letter_code
_entity_poly.pdbx_strand_id
1 'polypeptide(L)'
;MQEEKSPRTILRYAGFVLFRRKWLIITLFLFTLFSFVFGTFLITPQWEATAKLLVLQNPKQQMILFNDLVAPTPATKDVANDLVEILTSTAFATEIVQQYKLDERKRERAQNPRTLRDKIKLFLVKVFRSPFLLAEKLGLRKAKPPNFFAQAVEDFLEDMEDIALEEGTSTITLSIWADSPQLAV
;
A
#
# COMPACT_ATOMS: atom_id res chain seq x y z
N MET A 1 -39.88 31.55 29.80
CA MET A 1 -40.73 30.34 29.76
C MET A 1 -40.19 29.43 28.68
N GLN A 2 -39.36 28.46 29.06
CA GLN A 2 -38.99 27.37 28.16
C GLN A 2 -40.10 26.33 28.27
N GLU A 3 -40.94 26.20 27.24
CA GLU A 3 -41.87 25.07 27.13
C GLU A 3 -41.05 23.79 27.06
N GLU A 4 -41.09 23.03 28.16
CA GLU A 4 -40.53 21.70 28.25
C GLU A 4 -41.32 20.79 27.28
N LYS A 5 -40.83 20.65 26.05
CA LYS A 5 -41.47 19.84 25.02
C LYS A 5 -41.54 18.39 25.48
N SER A 6 -42.74 17.95 25.85
CA SER A 6 -43.02 16.57 26.26
C SER A 6 -42.42 15.56 25.26
N PRO A 7 -41.73 14.51 25.73
CA PRO A 7 -41.01 13.55 24.88
C PRO A 7 -41.93 12.86 23.86
N ARG A 8 -43.22 12.72 24.17
CA ARG A 8 -44.23 12.14 23.28
C ARG A 8 -44.50 13.02 22.05
N THR A 9 -44.40 14.35 22.19
CA THR A 9 -44.62 15.31 21.12
C THR A 9 -43.43 15.34 20.16
N ILE A 10 -42.21 15.19 20.68
CA ILE A 10 -40.98 15.08 19.88
C ILE A 10 -41.01 13.78 19.05
N LEU A 11 -41.39 12.66 19.64
CA LEU A 11 -41.52 11.38 18.95
C LEU A 11 -42.56 11.42 17.81
N ARG A 12 -43.73 12.04 18.03
CA ARG A 12 -44.75 12.20 16.99
C ARG A 12 -44.29 13.11 15.86
N TYR A 13 -43.58 14.20 16.18
CA TYR A 13 -43.06 15.12 15.18
C TYR A 13 -41.94 14.47 14.35
N ALA A 14 -41.01 13.76 15.00
CA ALA A 14 -39.98 12.98 14.32
C ALA A 14 -40.60 11.91 13.41
N GLY A 15 -41.60 11.16 13.89
CA GLY A 15 -42.34 10.20 13.09
C GLY A 15 -43.00 10.84 11.85
N PHE A 16 -43.69 11.97 12.02
CA PHE A 16 -44.33 12.67 10.90
C PHE A 16 -43.33 13.18 9.86
N VAL A 17 -42.18 13.72 10.30
CA VAL A 17 -41.10 14.17 9.42
C VAL A 17 -40.49 13.00 8.66
N LEU A 18 -40.26 11.87 9.33
CA LEU A 18 -39.76 10.63 8.71
C LEU A 18 -40.74 10.09 7.66
N PHE A 19 -42.04 10.04 7.96
CA PHE A 19 -43.06 9.55 7.02
C PHE A 19 -43.26 10.48 5.81
N ARG A 20 -43.16 11.80 5.99
CA ARG A 20 -43.28 12.77 4.89
C ARG A 20 -42.04 12.81 4.00
N ARG A 21 -40.85 12.54 4.54
CA ARG A 21 -39.57 12.52 3.82
C ARG A 21 -39.04 11.11 3.55
N LYS A 22 -39.91 10.10 3.58
CA LYS A 22 -39.55 8.69 3.35
C LYS A 22 -38.71 8.47 2.09
N TRP A 23 -39.04 9.17 1.00
CA TRP A 23 -38.28 9.10 -0.25
C TRP A 23 -36.87 9.64 -0.11
N LEU A 24 -36.67 10.77 0.58
CA LEU A 24 -35.34 11.34 0.81
C LEU A 24 -34.49 10.37 1.66
N ILE A 25 -35.07 9.82 2.72
CA ILE A 25 -34.39 8.87 3.62
C ILE A 25 -34.00 7.59 2.86
N ILE A 26 -34.92 7.04 2.06
CA ILE A 26 -34.66 5.86 1.23
C ILE A 26 -33.56 6.18 0.21
N THR A 27 -33.60 7.32 -0.48
CA THR A 27 -32.56 7.68 -1.46
C THR A 27 -31.20 7.89 -0.81
N LEU A 28 -31.14 8.50 0.38
CA LEU A 28 -29.90 8.69 1.11
C LEU A 28 -29.32 7.35 1.54
N PHE A 29 -30.16 6.45 2.06
CA PHE A 29 -29.76 5.10 2.45
C PHE A 29 -29.28 4.28 1.23
N LEU A 30 -29.99 4.33 0.11
CA LEU A 30 -29.56 3.65 -1.11
C LEU A 30 -28.24 4.22 -1.62
N PHE A 31 -28.07 5.53 -1.54
CA PHE A 31 -26.86 6.21 -1.97
C PHE A 31 -25.66 5.82 -1.10
N THR A 32 -25.81 5.81 0.23
CA THR A 32 -24.73 5.39 1.13
C THR A 32 -24.38 3.92 0.94
N LEU A 33 -25.38 3.05 0.83
CA LEU A 33 -25.17 1.62 0.57
C LEU A 33 -24.48 1.39 -0.78
N PHE A 34 -24.94 2.07 -1.84
CA PHE A 34 -24.30 2.02 -3.15
C PHE A 34 -22.86 2.52 -3.08
N SER A 35 -22.60 3.66 -2.42
CA SER A 35 -21.26 4.20 -2.25
C SER A 35 -20.33 3.23 -1.51
N PHE A 36 -20.84 2.54 -0.48
CA PHE A 36 -20.08 1.56 0.27
C PHE A 36 -19.77 0.31 -0.56
N VAL A 37 -20.77 -0.27 -1.23
CA VAL A 37 -20.58 -1.44 -2.11
C VAL A 37 -19.64 -1.10 -3.27
N PHE A 38 -19.84 0.05 -3.88
CA PHE A 38 -19.01 0.53 -4.99
C PHE A 38 -17.58 0.85 -4.52
N GLY A 39 -17.43 1.46 -3.35
CA GLY A 39 -16.14 1.71 -2.71
C GLY A 39 -15.37 0.41 -2.44
N THR A 40 -16.01 -0.55 -1.78
CA THR A 40 -15.42 -1.87 -1.51
C THR A 40 -15.04 -2.59 -2.81
N PHE A 41 -15.88 -2.54 -3.84
CA PHE A 41 -15.55 -3.09 -5.16
C PHE A 41 -14.35 -2.39 -5.80
N LEU A 42 -14.11 -1.09 -5.52
CA LEU A 42 -12.97 -0.34 -6.02
C LEU A 42 -11.68 -0.56 -5.22
N ILE A 43 -11.68 -1.11 -4.01
CA ILE A 43 -10.47 -1.35 -3.22
C ILE A 43 -9.74 -2.61 -3.71
N THR A 44 -8.41 -2.54 -3.88
CA THR A 44 -7.59 -3.66 -4.40
C THR A 44 -7.34 -4.62 -3.26
N PRO A 45 -7.60 -5.93 -3.43
CA PRO A 45 -7.19 -6.89 -2.41
C PRO A 45 -5.66 -6.89 -2.34
N GLN A 46 -5.13 -6.69 -1.14
CA GLN A 46 -3.70 -6.80 -0.86
C GLN A 46 -3.42 -8.19 -0.30
N TRP A 47 -2.35 -8.80 -0.75
CA TRP A 47 -1.87 -10.11 -0.29
C TRP A 47 -0.51 -9.91 0.35
N GLU A 48 -0.34 -10.47 1.55
CA GLU A 48 0.94 -10.49 2.25
C GLU A 48 1.64 -11.81 1.97
N ALA A 49 2.94 -11.74 1.69
CA ALA A 49 3.82 -12.90 1.76
C ALA A 49 4.94 -12.64 2.74
N THR A 50 5.18 -13.63 3.59
CA THR A 50 6.18 -13.56 4.66
C THR A 50 7.23 -14.65 4.46
N ALA A 51 8.50 -14.26 4.36
CA ALA A 51 9.64 -15.17 4.33
C ALA A 51 10.49 -15.00 5.59
N LYS A 52 10.94 -16.11 6.18
CA LYS A 52 11.85 -16.11 7.34
C LYS A 52 13.23 -16.60 6.90
N LEU A 53 14.23 -15.72 6.96
CA LEU A 53 15.62 -16.02 6.65
C LEU A 53 16.41 -16.27 7.93
N LEU A 54 17.04 -17.44 8.04
CA LEU A 54 17.92 -17.76 9.15
C LEU A 54 19.37 -17.52 8.73
N VAL A 55 20.05 -16.59 9.40
CA VAL A 55 21.46 -16.28 9.15
C VAL A 55 22.33 -17.33 9.85
N LEU A 56 22.78 -18.34 9.11
CA LEU A 56 23.74 -19.33 9.59
C LEU A 56 25.16 -18.76 9.51
N GLN A 57 25.86 -18.66 10.65
CA GLN A 57 27.30 -18.42 10.63
C GLN A 57 27.99 -19.63 9.98
N ASN A 58 28.84 -19.37 8.98
CA ASN A 58 29.61 -20.43 8.34
C ASN A 58 30.71 -20.90 9.31
N PRO A 59 30.66 -22.12 9.88
CA PRO A 59 31.64 -22.56 10.86
C PRO A 59 33.04 -22.77 10.25
N LYS A 60 33.18 -22.68 8.92
CA LYS A 60 34.43 -22.94 8.20
C LYS A 60 35.36 -21.75 8.03
N GLN A 61 34.99 -20.56 8.53
CA GLN A 61 35.82 -19.35 8.37
C GLN A 61 36.69 -19.00 9.59
N GLN A 62 36.73 -19.88 10.60
CA GLN A 62 37.77 -19.83 11.63
C GLN A 62 38.84 -20.88 11.32
N MET A 63 39.71 -20.60 10.34
CA MET A 63 41.05 -21.19 10.39
C MET A 63 41.76 -20.53 11.58
N ILE A 64 41.68 -21.17 12.74
CA ILE A 64 42.44 -20.79 13.94
C ILE A 64 43.91 -21.07 13.63
N LEU A 65 44.60 -20.12 13.00
CA LEU A 65 46.05 -20.20 12.79
C LEU A 65 46.82 -19.46 13.90
N PHE A 66 46.16 -18.60 14.68
CA PHE A 66 46.77 -17.86 15.79
C PHE A 66 45.77 -17.68 16.95
N ASN A 67 46.06 -18.29 18.10
CA ASN A 67 45.24 -18.17 19.33
C ASN A 67 45.32 -16.78 19.99
N ASP A 68 46.30 -15.94 19.62
CA ASP A 68 46.53 -14.62 20.25
C ASP A 68 45.93 -13.44 19.48
N LEU A 69 45.27 -13.68 18.35
CA LEU A 69 44.58 -12.66 17.55
C LEU A 69 43.11 -13.01 17.40
N VAL A 70 42.47 -13.44 18.50
CA VAL A 70 41.01 -13.55 18.55
C VAL A 70 40.45 -12.13 18.55
N ALA A 71 40.34 -11.55 17.35
CA ALA A 71 39.44 -10.44 17.12
C ALA A 71 38.05 -10.89 17.62
N PRO A 72 37.35 -10.08 18.43
CA PRO A 72 36.02 -10.44 18.87
C PRO A 72 35.18 -10.70 17.62
N THR A 73 34.69 -11.94 17.49
CA THR A 73 33.80 -12.35 16.39
C THR A 73 32.70 -11.30 16.30
N PRO A 74 32.51 -10.60 15.16
CA PRO A 74 31.41 -9.66 15.04
C PRO A 74 30.14 -10.41 15.38
N ALA A 75 29.41 -9.89 16.36
CA ALA A 75 28.24 -10.55 16.90
C ALA A 75 27.27 -10.80 15.75
N THR A 76 26.56 -11.92 15.76
CA THR A 76 25.56 -12.30 14.73
C THR A 76 24.59 -11.18 14.35
N LYS A 77 24.42 -10.19 15.24
CA LYS A 77 23.67 -8.96 15.02
C LYS A 77 24.25 -8.08 13.91
N ASP A 78 25.57 -7.93 13.79
CA ASP A 78 26.19 -7.04 12.79
C ASP A 78 25.98 -7.57 11.37
N VAL A 79 26.21 -8.88 11.15
CA VAL A 79 25.97 -9.53 9.85
C VAL A 79 24.49 -9.49 9.46
N ALA A 80 23.60 -9.63 10.44
CA ALA A 80 22.16 -9.57 10.18
C ALA A 80 21.72 -8.13 9.88
N ASN A 81 22.25 -7.12 10.57
CA ASN A 81 22.00 -5.70 10.31
C ASN A 81 22.49 -5.29 8.91
N ASP A 82 23.70 -5.70 8.51
CA ASP A 82 24.24 -5.44 7.17
C ASP A 82 23.33 -6.06 6.08
N LEU A 83 22.80 -7.26 6.32
CA LEU A 83 21.87 -7.91 5.41
C LEU A 83 20.53 -7.16 5.32
N VAL A 84 20.01 -6.64 6.44
CA VAL A 84 18.81 -5.79 6.46
C VAL A 84 19.05 -4.50 5.67
N GLU A 85 20.22 -3.86 5.82
CA GLU A 85 20.57 -2.64 5.07
C GLU A 85 20.66 -2.89 3.57
N ILE A 86 21.23 -4.03 3.15
CA ILE A 86 21.28 -4.41 1.73
C ILE A 86 19.88 -4.66 1.18
N LEU A 87 19.02 -5.37 1.92
CA LEU A 87 17.65 -5.71 1.48
C LEU A 87 16.73 -4.48 1.39
N THR A 88 16.92 -3.47 2.25
CA THR A 88 16.20 -2.19 2.20
C THR A 88 16.78 -1.19 1.20
N SER A 89 17.90 -1.52 0.54
CA SER A 89 18.59 -0.57 -0.32
C SER A 89 17.85 -0.28 -1.63
N THR A 90 17.96 0.97 -2.10
CA THR A 90 17.42 1.40 -3.40
C THR A 90 18.02 0.64 -4.57
N ALA A 91 19.29 0.20 -4.46
CA ALA A 91 19.97 -0.58 -5.48
C ALA A 91 19.32 -1.96 -5.64
N PHE A 92 19.03 -2.64 -4.53
CA PHE A 92 18.31 -3.92 -4.54
C PHE A 92 16.91 -3.77 -5.13
N ALA A 93 16.15 -2.77 -4.69
CA ALA A 93 14.82 -2.47 -5.25
C ALA A 93 14.87 -2.20 -6.76
N THR A 94 15.89 -1.49 -7.24
CA THR A 94 16.09 -1.20 -8.67
C THR A 94 16.29 -2.48 -9.48
N GLU A 95 17.14 -3.41 -9.01
CA GLU A 95 17.39 -4.69 -9.67
C GLU A 95 16.13 -5.57 -9.69
N ILE A 96 15.39 -5.65 -8.58
CA ILE A 96 14.13 -6.40 -8.51
C ILE A 96 13.09 -5.82 -9.48
N VAL A 97 12.91 -4.50 -9.50
CA VAL A 97 11.97 -3.84 -10.43
C VAL A 97 12.34 -4.14 -11.88
N GLN A 98 13.63 -4.12 -12.24
CA GLN A 98 14.10 -4.45 -13.58
C GLN A 98 13.91 -5.93 -13.92
N GLN A 99 14.30 -6.83 -13.01
CA GLN A 99 14.22 -8.28 -13.22
C GLN A 99 12.78 -8.76 -13.41
N TYR A 100 11.85 -8.23 -12.60
CA TYR A 100 10.43 -8.60 -12.65
C TYR A 100 9.60 -7.68 -13.56
N LYS A 101 10.23 -6.68 -14.19
CA LYS A 101 9.61 -5.73 -15.13
C LYS A 101 8.35 -5.08 -14.54
N LEU A 102 8.44 -4.68 -13.28
CA LEU A 102 7.31 -4.10 -12.54
C LEU A 102 6.86 -2.77 -13.15
N ASP A 103 7.79 -2.05 -13.76
CA ASP A 103 7.56 -0.81 -14.52
C ASP A 103 6.73 -1.04 -15.80
N GLU A 104 7.03 -2.07 -16.59
CA GLU A 104 6.26 -2.45 -17.78
C GLU A 104 4.83 -2.82 -17.39
N ARG A 105 4.64 -3.57 -16.29
CA ARG A 105 3.31 -3.94 -15.77
C ARG A 105 2.52 -2.72 -15.31
N LYS A 106 3.15 -1.79 -14.60
CA LYS A 106 2.53 -0.53 -14.16
C LYS A 106 2.12 0.33 -15.35
N ARG A 107 2.97 0.39 -16.38
CA ARG A 107 2.67 1.07 -17.64
C ARG A 107 1.51 0.41 -18.39
N GLU A 108 1.47 -0.92 -18.47
CA GLU A 108 0.37 -1.65 -19.09
C GLU A 108 -0.96 -1.43 -18.36
N ARG A 109 -0.98 -1.45 -17.03
CA ARG A 109 -2.20 -1.17 -16.24
C ARG A 109 -2.69 0.27 -16.46
N ALA A 110 -1.77 1.23 -16.57
CA ALA A 110 -2.11 2.63 -16.83
C ALA A 110 -2.66 2.86 -18.25
N GLN A 111 -2.16 2.13 -19.25
CA GLN A 111 -2.50 2.33 -20.66
C GLN A 111 -3.65 1.42 -21.14
N ASN A 112 -3.74 0.19 -20.64
CA ASN A 112 -4.70 -0.83 -21.07
C ASN A 112 -5.41 -1.46 -19.85
N PRO A 113 -6.39 -0.76 -19.25
CA PRO A 113 -7.19 -1.31 -18.15
C PRO A 113 -8.00 -2.51 -18.65
N ARG A 114 -7.56 -3.73 -18.29
CA ARG A 114 -8.23 -4.98 -18.68
C ARG A 114 -9.58 -5.16 -17.97
N THR A 115 -9.75 -4.59 -16.77
CA THR A 115 -10.93 -4.79 -15.93
C THR A 115 -11.89 -3.60 -15.96
N LEU A 116 -13.20 -3.85 -15.84
CA LEU A 116 -14.23 -2.79 -15.70
C LEU A 116 -13.93 -1.86 -14.51
N ARG A 117 -13.46 -2.43 -13.40
CA ARG A 117 -13.02 -1.70 -12.21
C ARG A 117 -11.91 -0.68 -12.51
N ASP A 118 -10.92 -1.07 -13.29
CA ASP A 118 -9.78 -0.20 -13.63
C ASP A 118 -10.22 0.95 -14.54
N LYS A 119 -11.14 0.68 -15.46
CA LYS A 119 -11.76 1.72 -16.31
C LYS A 119 -12.52 2.75 -15.46
N ILE A 120 -13.27 2.28 -14.47
CA ILE A 120 -14.01 3.13 -13.53
C ILE A 120 -13.06 3.99 -12.69
N LYS A 121 -11.99 3.39 -12.14
CA LYS A 121 -10.94 4.13 -11.40
C LYS A 121 -10.31 5.21 -12.27
N LEU A 122 -9.91 4.87 -13.49
CA LEU A 122 -9.31 5.83 -14.42
C LEU A 122 -10.27 6.96 -14.78
N PHE A 123 -11.56 6.65 -14.97
CA PHE A 123 -12.58 7.65 -15.21
C PHE A 123 -12.72 8.61 -14.02
N LEU A 124 -12.86 8.09 -12.79
CA LEU A 124 -12.92 8.91 -11.57
C LEU A 124 -11.68 9.79 -11.42
N VAL A 125 -10.48 9.23 -11.55
CA VAL A 125 -9.22 9.98 -11.47
C VAL A 125 -9.18 11.06 -12.55
N LYS A 126 -9.61 10.76 -13.77
CA LYS A 126 -9.65 11.72 -14.88
C LYS A 126 -10.65 12.84 -14.64
N VAL A 127 -11.82 12.54 -14.08
CA VAL A 127 -12.83 13.54 -13.71
C VAL A 127 -12.29 14.45 -12.60
N PHE A 128 -11.70 13.89 -11.54
CA PHE A 128 -11.10 14.68 -10.46
C PHE A 128 -9.87 15.48 -10.90
N ARG A 129 -9.03 14.94 -11.80
CA ARG A 129 -7.86 15.63 -12.36
C ARG A 129 -8.20 16.56 -13.53
N SER A 130 -9.43 16.53 -14.06
CA SER A 130 -9.83 17.39 -15.18
C SER A 130 -9.61 18.89 -14.95
N PRO A 131 -9.93 19.50 -13.77
CA PRO A 131 -9.59 20.90 -13.51
C PRO A 131 -8.08 21.15 -13.53
N PHE A 132 -7.27 20.20 -13.06
CA PHE A 132 -5.80 20.28 -13.08
C PHE A 132 -5.23 20.19 -14.49
N LEU A 133 -5.74 19.27 -15.31
CA LEU A 133 -5.36 19.12 -16.72
C LEU A 133 -5.72 20.36 -17.54
N LEU A 134 -6.83 21.02 -17.20
CA LEU A 134 -7.26 22.26 -17.84
C LEU A 134 -6.33 23.42 -17.45
N ALA A 135 -5.91 23.49 -16.19
CA ALA A 135 -4.89 24.44 -15.72
C ALA A 135 -3.51 24.23 -16.39
N GLU A 136 -3.14 22.97 -16.63
CA GLU A 136 -1.92 22.60 -17.35
C GLU A 136 -1.98 23.02 -18.82
N LYS A 137 -3.12 22.81 -19.50
CA LYS A 137 -3.37 23.30 -20.86
C LYS A 137 -3.37 24.82 -20.96
N LEU A 138 -3.77 25.52 -19.89
CA LEU A 138 -3.69 26.98 -19.77
C LEU A 138 -2.29 27.49 -19.43
N GLY A 139 -1.28 26.60 -19.37
CA GLY A 139 0.12 26.98 -19.16
C GLY A 139 0.48 27.33 -17.72
N LEU A 140 -0.42 27.11 -16.75
CA LEU A 140 -0.20 27.45 -15.34
C LEU A 140 0.74 26.45 -14.63
N ARG A 141 0.94 25.25 -15.19
CA ARG A 141 1.85 24.22 -14.66
C ARG A 141 2.52 23.44 -15.78
N LYS A 142 3.81 23.12 -15.62
CA LYS A 142 4.52 22.19 -16.50
C LYS A 142 4.16 20.75 -16.14
N ALA A 143 3.68 19.99 -17.12
CA ALA A 143 3.51 18.55 -17.02
C ALA A 143 4.88 17.90 -16.75
N LYS A 144 5.05 17.24 -15.60
CA LYS A 144 6.16 16.29 -15.43
C LYS A 144 5.67 14.95 -15.97
N PRO A 145 6.28 14.36 -17.01
CA PRO A 145 5.88 13.05 -17.49
C PRO A 145 6.06 12.03 -16.35
N PRO A 146 5.11 11.11 -16.15
CA PRO A 146 5.23 10.10 -15.10
C PRO A 146 6.43 9.20 -15.41
N ASN A 147 7.39 9.17 -14.49
CA ASN A 147 8.51 8.23 -14.55
C ASN A 147 8.07 6.92 -13.88
N PHE A 148 7.50 6.01 -14.66
CA PHE A 148 6.95 4.74 -14.16
C PHE A 148 7.98 3.87 -13.45
N PHE A 149 9.25 3.97 -13.84
CA PHE A 149 10.34 3.22 -13.24
C PHE A 149 10.64 3.71 -11.82
N ALA A 150 10.89 5.01 -11.66
CA ALA A 150 11.15 5.61 -10.35
C ALA A 150 9.97 5.38 -9.39
N GLN A 151 8.75 5.49 -9.91
CA GLN A 151 7.55 5.23 -9.14
C GLN A 151 7.37 3.74 -8.79
N ALA A 152 7.89 2.80 -9.59
CA ALA A 152 7.82 1.37 -9.25
C ALA A 152 8.84 1.02 -8.15
N VAL A 153 10.01 1.67 -8.16
CA VAL A 153 11.02 1.52 -7.10
C VAL A 153 10.52 2.09 -5.77
N GLU A 154 9.90 3.28 -5.79
CA GLU A 154 9.33 3.91 -4.60
C GLU A 154 8.17 3.08 -4.02
N ASP A 155 7.21 2.65 -4.86
CA ASP A 155 6.11 1.78 -4.43
C ASP A 155 6.65 0.47 -3.83
N PHE A 156 7.66 -0.17 -4.44
CA PHE A 156 8.24 -1.41 -3.93
C PHE A 156 8.89 -1.23 -2.55
N LEU A 157 9.58 -0.10 -2.32
CA LEU A 157 10.17 0.19 -1.01
C LEU A 157 9.10 0.50 0.04
N GLU A 158 7.98 1.12 -0.34
CA GLU A 158 6.85 1.37 0.55
C GLU A 158 6.09 0.06 0.90
N ASP A 159 5.96 -0.86 -0.05
CA ASP A 159 5.28 -2.15 0.12
C ASP A 159 6.12 -3.17 0.95
N MET A 160 7.42 -2.92 1.15
CA MET A 160 8.28 -3.70 2.06
C MET A 160 8.19 -3.13 3.49
N GLU A 161 7.19 -3.58 4.26
CA GLU A 161 6.87 -2.99 5.56
C GLU A 161 7.72 -3.56 6.71
N ASP A 162 8.03 -4.87 6.73
CA ASP A 162 8.75 -5.49 7.85
C ASP A 162 9.99 -6.24 7.42
N ILE A 163 11.14 -5.56 7.46
CA ILE A 163 12.45 -6.21 7.60
C ILE A 163 12.88 -6.06 9.06
N ALA A 164 12.25 -6.84 9.93
CA ALA A 164 12.52 -6.81 11.36
C ALA A 164 13.42 -8.00 11.78
N LEU A 165 14.44 -7.69 12.57
CA LEU A 165 15.17 -8.68 13.36
C LEU A 165 14.31 -9.07 14.56
N GLU A 166 13.92 -10.33 14.66
CA GLU A 166 13.28 -10.83 15.88
C GLU A 166 14.27 -10.69 17.05
N GLU A 167 13.87 -9.96 18.10
CA GLU A 167 14.73 -9.69 19.26
C GLU A 167 15.23 -11.01 19.90
N GLY A 168 16.53 -11.26 19.79
CA GLY A 168 17.18 -12.42 20.41
C GLY A 168 17.40 -13.62 19.49
N THR A 169 17.01 -13.57 18.21
CA THR A 169 17.27 -14.62 17.21
C THR A 169 17.96 -14.07 15.97
N SER A 170 18.72 -14.92 15.24
CA SER A 170 19.37 -14.57 13.97
C SER A 170 18.42 -14.74 12.77
N THR A 171 17.14 -14.45 12.98
CA THR A 171 16.08 -14.63 12.00
C THR A 171 15.60 -13.27 11.50
N ILE A 172 15.70 -13.06 10.20
CA ILE A 172 15.15 -11.88 9.51
C ILE A 172 13.81 -12.29 8.93
N THR A 173 12.74 -11.59 9.32
CA THR A 173 11.44 -11.73 8.66
C THR A 173 11.36 -10.69 7.55
N LEU A 174 10.89 -11.10 6.37
CA LEU A 174 10.65 -10.26 5.21
C LEU A 174 9.16 -10.37 4.87
N SER A 175 8.41 -9.28 4.99
CA SER A 175 7.04 -9.17 4.49
C SER A 175 6.98 -8.29 3.24
N ILE A 176 6.23 -8.73 2.23
CA ILE A 176 5.95 -7.94 1.02
C ILE A 176 4.45 -7.97 0.76
N TRP A 177 3.87 -6.81 0.57
CA TRP A 177 2.49 -6.65 0.13
C TRP A 177 2.41 -6.59 -1.40
N ALA A 178 1.47 -7.32 -2.00
CA ALA A 178 1.22 -7.22 -3.43
C ALA A 178 -0.26 -7.39 -3.81
N ASP A 179 -0.63 -6.79 -4.94
CA ASP A 179 -1.99 -6.85 -5.51
C ASP A 179 -2.43 -8.25 -5.96
N SER A 180 -1.51 -9.21 -6.09
CA SER A 180 -1.83 -10.58 -6.50
C SER A 180 -0.93 -11.61 -5.82
N PRO A 181 -1.42 -12.84 -5.58
CA PRO A 181 -0.63 -13.88 -4.94
C PRO A 181 0.59 -14.28 -5.77
N GLN A 182 0.56 -14.10 -7.10
CA GLN A 182 1.72 -14.39 -7.97
C GLN A 182 2.81 -13.32 -7.87
N LEU A 183 2.48 -12.13 -7.36
CA LEU A 183 3.41 -11.03 -7.14
C LEU A 183 3.99 -11.03 -5.74
N ALA A 184 3.28 -11.65 -4.78
CA ALA A 184 3.74 -11.76 -3.40
C ALA A 184 4.72 -12.93 -3.18
N VAL A 185 4.78 -13.93 -4.08
CA VAL A 185 5.63 -15.14 -3.92
C VAL A 185 7.10 -14.91 -4.24
#